data_AF-A0A964BMZ5-F1
#
_entry.id   AF-A0A964BMZ5-F1
#
_cell.length_a   1.000
_cell.length_b   1.000
_cell.length_c   1.000
_cell.angle_alpha   90.00
_cell.angle_beta   90.00
_cell.angle_gamma   90.00
#
_symmetry.space_group_name_H-M   'P 1'
#
loop_
_entity.id
_entity.type
_entity.pdbx_description
1 polymer ?
#
loop_
_entity_poly.entity_id
_entity_poly.type
_entity_poly.pdbx_seq_one_letter_code
_entity_poly.pdbx_strand_id
1 'polypeptide(L)'
;MSDTFDRARALEENLARQIEAIRASDVKITLLVPTCTAMIGVVAALLRSADLGALPTAYVLLSTIPIVVAYAFMALSVIPRLRGQRSESLVFFGGIAAQDAAEFRARALALTPEAYLADLAEQCHAAAGIARTKYRHGRHAYLAFFLALPFWALAIYLLSHPI
;
A
#
# COMPACT_ATOMS: atom_id res chain seq x y z
N MET A 1 8.60 -21.52 31.50
CA MET A 1 7.29 -20.82 31.44
C MET A 1 7.44 -19.30 31.41
N SER A 2 8.12 -18.63 32.37
CA SER A 2 8.36 -17.16 32.32
C SER A 2 9.00 -16.69 31.02
N ASP A 3 10.07 -17.35 30.58
CA ASP A 3 10.80 -16.99 29.35
C ASP A 3 9.93 -17.05 28.07
N THR A 4 9.05 -18.05 27.96
CA THR A 4 8.16 -18.19 26.80
C THR A 4 7.17 -17.03 26.72
N PHE A 5 6.59 -16.61 27.84
CA PHE A 5 5.68 -15.47 27.89
C PHE A 5 6.39 -14.14 27.61
N ASP A 6 7.60 -13.96 28.12
CA ASP A 6 8.41 -12.77 27.84
C ASP A 6 8.74 -12.66 26.34
N ARG A 7 9.09 -13.79 25.71
CA ARG A 7 9.32 -13.87 24.26
C ARG A 7 8.04 -13.63 23.45
N ALA A 8 6.90 -14.14 23.90
CA ALA A 8 5.61 -13.90 23.24
C ALA A 8 5.25 -12.42 23.27
N ARG A 9 5.39 -11.75 24.43
CA ARG A 9 5.18 -10.31 24.55
C ARG A 9 6.09 -9.51 23.62
N ALA A 10 7.38 -9.88 23.51
CA ALA A 10 8.29 -9.21 22.60
C ALA A 10 7.86 -9.35 21.12
N LEU A 11 7.31 -10.51 20.72
CA LEU A 11 6.77 -10.71 19.39
C LEU A 11 5.45 -9.97 19.16
N GLU A 12 4.56 -9.89 20.15
CA GLU A 12 3.35 -9.06 20.08
C GLU A 12 3.70 -7.59 19.85
N GLU A 13 4.67 -7.06 20.59
CA GLU A 13 5.17 -5.69 20.40
C GLU A 13 5.76 -5.48 19.00
N ASN A 14 6.55 -6.44 18.50
CA ASN A 14 7.09 -6.36 17.17
C ASN A 14 5.99 -6.41 16.10
N LEU A 15 5.01 -7.32 16.26
CA LEU A 15 3.86 -7.43 15.36
C LEU A 15 3.08 -6.11 15.32
N ALA A 16 2.84 -5.49 16.47
CA ALA A 16 2.20 -4.17 16.55
C ALA A 16 2.99 -3.10 15.79
N ARG A 17 4.33 -3.08 15.91
CA ARG A 17 5.19 -2.16 15.13
C ARG A 17 5.10 -2.41 13.62
N GLN A 18 5.02 -3.68 13.19
CA GLN A 18 4.85 -4.00 11.76
C GLN A 18 3.49 -3.56 11.22
N ILE A 19 2.42 -3.75 11.99
CA ILE A 19 1.07 -3.29 11.64
C ILE A 19 1.06 -1.75 11.52
N GLU A 20 1.70 -1.04 12.44
CA GLU A 20 1.80 0.41 12.36
C GLU A 20 2.65 0.86 11.15
N ALA A 21 3.73 0.15 10.81
CA ALA A 21 4.50 0.43 9.61
C ALA A 21 3.68 0.23 8.32
N ILE A 22 2.83 -0.81 8.27
CA ILE A 22 1.87 -1.02 7.17
C ILE A 22 0.92 0.18 7.07
N ARG A 23 0.32 0.58 8.19
CA ARG A 23 -0.60 1.72 8.26
C ARG A 23 0.08 3.02 7.82
N ALA A 24 1.29 3.29 8.29
CA ALA A 24 2.07 4.46 7.91
C ALA A 24 2.37 4.48 6.39
N SER A 25 2.60 3.32 5.78
CA SER A 25 2.76 3.22 4.32
C SER A 25 1.46 3.56 3.58
N ASP A 26 0.31 3.11 4.08
CA ASP A 26 -0.98 3.37 3.45
C ASP A 26 -1.37 4.86 3.53
N VAL A 27 -1.11 5.51 4.67
CA VAL A 27 -1.33 6.96 4.84
C VAL A 27 -0.56 7.80 3.81
N LYS A 28 0.67 7.41 3.47
CA LYS A 28 1.47 8.11 2.46
C LYS A 28 0.80 8.07 1.08
N ILE A 29 0.17 6.95 0.73
CA ILE A 29 -0.49 6.78 -0.57
C ILE A 29 -1.83 7.52 -0.64
N THR A 30 -2.50 7.72 0.50
CA THR A 30 -3.82 8.39 0.57
C THR A 30 -3.85 9.75 -0.13
N LEU A 31 -2.77 10.54 -0.06
CA LEU A 31 -2.70 11.86 -0.70
C LEU A 31 -2.38 11.80 -2.20
N LEU A 32 -1.69 10.75 -2.65
CA LEU A 32 -1.27 10.65 -4.06
C LEU A 32 -2.45 10.41 -4.99
N VAL A 33 -3.41 9.55 -4.60
CA VAL A 33 -4.58 9.22 -5.43
C VAL A 33 -5.39 10.46 -5.82
N PRO A 34 -5.93 11.29 -4.90
CA PRO A 34 -6.70 12.46 -5.26
C PRO A 34 -5.86 13.51 -6.01
N THR A 35 -4.59 13.67 -5.65
CA THR A 35 -3.68 14.60 -6.32
C THR A 35 -3.49 14.22 -7.79
N CYS A 36 -3.19 12.94 -8.07
CA CYS A 36 -3.06 12.44 -9.44
C CYS A 36 -4.38 12.56 -10.21
N THR A 37 -5.53 12.34 -9.55
CA THR A 37 -6.85 12.47 -10.18
C THR A 37 -7.10 13.91 -10.61
N ALA A 38 -6.81 14.87 -9.72
CA ALA A 38 -6.92 16.29 -10.02
C ALA A 38 -5.99 16.70 -11.15
N MET A 39 -4.74 16.23 -11.15
CA MET A 39 -3.76 16.51 -12.20
C MET A 39 -4.24 16.04 -13.59
N ILE A 40 -4.78 14.83 -13.69
CA ILE A 40 -5.38 14.33 -14.94
C ILE A 40 -6.61 15.16 -15.33
N GLY A 41 -7.48 15.47 -14.37
CA GLY A 41 -8.69 16.26 -14.61
C GLY A 41 -8.40 17.64 -15.18
N VAL A 42 -7.37 18.33 -14.68
CA VAL A 42 -6.94 19.64 -15.21
C VAL A 42 -6.42 19.51 -16.63
N VAL A 43 -5.56 18.54 -16.92
CA VAL A 43 -5.05 18.30 -18.28
C VAL A 43 -6.21 17.99 -19.24
N ALA A 44 -7.13 17.10 -18.84
CA ALA A 44 -8.30 16.76 -19.64
C ALA A 44 -9.21 17.97 -19.91
N ALA A 45 -9.38 18.85 -18.91
CA ALA A 45 -10.18 20.06 -19.07
C ALA A 45 -9.55 21.04 -20.08
N LEU A 46 -8.24 21.26 -20.02
CA LEU A 46 -7.51 22.16 -20.91
C LEU A 46 -7.38 21.62 -22.33
N LEU A 47 -7.26 20.31 -22.51
CA LEU A 47 -7.20 19.66 -23.83
C LEU A 47 -8.46 19.91 -24.67
N ARG A 48 -9.63 20.11 -24.06
CA ARG A 48 -10.89 20.35 -24.80
C ARG A 48 -10.90 21.66 -25.59
N SER A 49 -10.10 22.63 -25.18
CA SER A 49 -10.06 23.97 -25.75
C SER A 49 -8.72 24.32 -26.40
N ALA A 50 -7.75 23.38 -26.38
CA ALA A 50 -6.41 23.63 -26.86
C ALA A 50 -6.24 23.22 -28.33
N ASP A 51 -5.49 24.03 -29.08
CA ASP A 51 -4.96 23.62 -30.38
C ASP A 51 -3.65 22.85 -30.15
N LEU A 52 -3.60 21.59 -30.58
CA LEU A 52 -2.55 20.65 -30.18
C LEU A 52 -1.35 20.72 -31.12
N GLY A 53 -0.41 21.61 -30.79
CA GLY A 53 0.94 21.55 -31.35
C GLY A 53 1.72 20.33 -30.88
N ALA A 54 2.81 19.99 -31.58
CA ALA A 54 3.67 18.87 -31.23
C ALA A 54 4.30 19.01 -29.82
N LEU A 55 4.66 20.24 -29.43
CA LEU A 55 5.32 20.51 -28.15
C LEU A 55 4.37 20.37 -26.94
N PRO A 56 3.18 21.01 -26.88
CA PRO A 56 2.20 20.74 -25.83
C PRO A 56 1.85 19.25 -25.72
N THR A 57 1.66 18.58 -26.86
CA THR A 57 1.36 17.14 -26.91
C THR A 57 2.46 16.30 -26.25
N ALA A 58 3.74 16.61 -26.52
CA ALA A 58 4.86 15.90 -25.91
C ALA A 58 4.86 16.03 -24.37
N TYR A 59 4.63 17.23 -23.83
CA TYR A 59 4.60 17.44 -22.37
C TYR A 59 3.37 16.83 -21.70
N VAL A 60 2.23 16.80 -22.38
CA VAL A 60 1.04 16.06 -21.91
C VAL A 60 1.36 14.57 -21.79
N LEU A 61 2.03 13.97 -22.78
CA LEU A 61 2.43 12.56 -22.71
C LEU A 61 3.48 12.30 -21.62
N LEU A 62 4.51 13.15 -21.54
CA LEU A 62 5.58 13.04 -20.54
C LEU A 62 5.08 13.21 -19.10
N SER A 63 3.98 13.92 -18.88
CA SER A 63 3.34 14.03 -17.57
C SER A 63 2.35 12.91 -17.30
N THR A 64 1.51 12.55 -18.27
CA THR A 64 0.42 11.59 -18.08
C THR A 64 0.94 10.17 -17.92
N ILE A 65 1.96 9.76 -18.67
CA ILE A 65 2.50 8.39 -18.60
C ILE A 65 3.02 8.07 -17.18
N PRO A 66 3.90 8.89 -16.56
CA PRO A 66 4.33 8.63 -15.19
C PRO A 66 3.19 8.71 -14.17
N ILE A 67 2.16 9.53 -14.37
CA ILE A 67 0.97 9.54 -13.51
C ILE A 67 0.24 8.19 -13.57
N VAL A 68 0.05 7.63 -14.77
CA VAL A 68 -0.55 6.29 -14.94
C VAL A 68 0.31 5.21 -14.27
N VAL A 69 1.63 5.29 -14.40
CA VAL A 69 2.56 4.40 -13.69
C VAL A 69 2.43 4.54 -12.18
N ALA A 70 2.30 5.77 -11.66
CA ALA A 70 2.06 6.02 -10.24
C ALA A 70 0.75 5.34 -9.78
N TYR A 71 -0.33 5.45 -10.55
CA TYR A 71 -1.59 4.74 -10.27
C TYR A 71 -1.42 3.23 -10.19
N ALA A 72 -0.70 2.62 -11.13
CA ALA A 72 -0.46 1.20 -11.11
C ALA A 72 0.24 0.77 -9.80
N PHE A 73 1.26 1.51 -9.37
CA PHE A 73 1.94 1.22 -8.11
C PHE A 73 1.10 1.50 -6.86
N MET A 74 0.27 2.55 -6.87
CA MET A 74 -0.69 2.82 -5.79
C MET A 74 -1.69 1.67 -5.66
N ALA A 75 -2.27 1.22 -6.78
CA ALA A 75 -3.19 0.09 -6.80
C ALA A 75 -2.53 -1.19 -6.25
N LEU A 76 -1.30 -1.49 -6.68
CA LEU A 76 -0.53 -2.64 -6.18
C LEU A 76 -0.19 -2.56 -4.69
N SER A 77 -0.18 -1.35 -4.10
CA SER A 77 0.07 -1.17 -2.67
C SER A 77 -1.21 -1.25 -1.82
N VAL A 78 -2.35 -0.82 -2.37
CA VAL A 78 -3.65 -0.84 -1.68
C VAL A 78 -4.27 -2.23 -1.68
N ILE A 79 -4.13 -3.00 -2.77
CA ILE A 79 -4.72 -4.34 -2.86
C ILE A 79 -4.16 -5.25 -1.76
N PRO A 80 -5.03 -5.82 -0.89
CA PRO A 80 -4.61 -6.69 0.20
C PRO A 80 -3.84 -7.91 -0.32
N ARG A 81 -2.76 -8.26 0.39
CA ARG A 81 -1.95 -9.45 0.09
C ARG A 81 -2.00 -10.40 1.26
N LEU A 82 -2.93 -11.36 1.18
CA LEU A 82 -3.13 -12.38 2.22
C LEU A 82 -2.52 -13.75 1.83
N ARG A 83 -1.77 -13.82 0.72
CA ARG A 83 -1.18 -15.07 0.22
C ARG A 83 -0.14 -15.60 1.23
N GLY A 84 -0.34 -16.83 1.69
CA GLY A 84 0.60 -17.55 2.56
C GLY A 84 0.29 -17.49 4.05
N GLN A 85 -0.79 -16.82 4.48
CA GLN A 85 -1.24 -16.88 5.88
C GLN A 85 -2.04 -18.17 6.11
N ARG A 86 -1.68 -18.91 7.16
CA ARG A 86 -2.36 -20.16 7.53
C ARG A 86 -3.81 -19.88 7.94
N SER A 87 -4.74 -20.64 7.38
CA SER A 87 -6.15 -20.69 7.79
C SER A 87 -6.32 -21.14 9.25
N GLU A 88 -5.32 -21.82 9.82
CA GLU A 88 -5.38 -22.37 11.17
C GLU A 88 -4.86 -21.43 12.26
N SER A 89 -4.38 -20.23 11.92
CA SER A 89 -3.88 -19.26 12.90
C SER A 89 -4.98 -18.84 13.89
N LEU A 90 -4.61 -18.72 15.17
CA LEU A 90 -5.50 -18.21 16.23
C LEU A 90 -5.27 -16.73 16.53
N VAL A 91 -4.24 -16.12 15.92
CA VAL A 91 -3.93 -14.68 16.05
C VAL A 91 -4.37 -13.88 14.83
N PHE A 92 -4.28 -14.46 13.63
CA PHE A 92 -4.63 -13.78 12.39
C PHE A 92 -6.14 -13.79 12.14
N PHE A 93 -6.71 -12.61 11.90
CA PHE A 93 -8.16 -12.44 11.70
C PHE A 93 -8.75 -13.34 10.63
N GLY A 94 -8.03 -13.60 9.52
CA GLY A 94 -8.52 -14.48 8.47
C GLY A 94 -8.49 -15.96 8.86
N GLY A 95 -7.58 -16.36 9.74
CA GLY A 95 -7.55 -17.72 10.31
C GLY A 95 -8.65 -17.93 11.34
N ILE A 96 -8.90 -16.91 12.17
CA ILE A 96 -10.01 -16.90 13.13
C ILE A 96 -11.36 -16.96 12.40
N ALA A 97 -11.56 -16.09 11.40
CA ALA A 97 -12.81 -16.01 10.65
C ALA A 97 -13.08 -17.24 9.75
N ALA A 98 -12.07 -18.08 9.49
CA ALA A 98 -12.22 -19.32 8.74
C ALA A 98 -12.75 -20.49 9.60
N GLN A 99 -12.82 -20.32 10.93
CA GLN A 99 -13.26 -21.34 11.89
C GLN A 99 -14.66 -21.02 12.41
N ASP A 100 -15.40 -22.03 12.85
CA ASP A 100 -16.63 -21.79 13.62
C ASP A 100 -16.30 -21.23 15.01
N ALA A 101 -17.23 -20.48 15.61
CA ALA A 101 -17.04 -19.88 16.93
C ALA A 101 -16.77 -20.94 18.02
N ALA A 102 -17.43 -22.10 17.96
CA ALA A 102 -17.21 -23.18 18.93
C ALA A 102 -15.82 -23.81 18.75
N GLU A 103 -15.40 -23.99 17.49
CA GLU A 103 -14.07 -24.52 17.14
C GLU A 103 -12.96 -23.57 17.60
N PHE A 104 -13.07 -22.28 17.26
CA PHE A 104 -12.10 -21.27 17.67
C PHE A 104 -11.98 -21.22 19.19
N ARG A 105 -13.11 -21.23 19.92
CA ARG A 105 -13.10 -21.25 21.39
C ARG A 105 -12.39 -22.49 21.94
N ALA A 106 -12.68 -23.66 21.40
CA ALA A 106 -12.04 -24.91 21.85
C ALA A 106 -10.52 -24.87 21.62
N ARG A 107 -10.09 -24.41 20.45
CA ARG A 107 -8.67 -24.29 20.10
C ARG A 107 -7.95 -23.21 20.91
N ALA A 108 -8.60 -22.08 21.18
CA ALA A 108 -8.06 -21.03 22.03
C ALA A 108 -7.85 -21.51 23.47
N LEU A 109 -8.76 -22.30 24.02
CA LEU A 109 -8.61 -22.89 25.36
C LEU A 109 -7.51 -23.97 25.41
N ALA A 110 -7.26 -24.66 24.30
CA ALA A 110 -6.22 -25.69 24.18
C ALA A 110 -4.85 -25.12 23.75
N LEU A 111 -4.73 -23.80 23.58
CA LEU A 111 -3.53 -23.17 23.04
C LEU A 111 -2.37 -23.24 24.03
N THR A 112 -1.26 -23.85 23.60
CA THR A 112 -0.03 -23.90 24.39
C THR A 112 0.81 -22.63 24.18
N PRO A 113 1.62 -22.21 25.17
CA PRO A 113 2.53 -21.07 25.03
C PRO A 113 3.47 -21.19 23.83
N GLU A 114 3.96 -22.39 23.54
CA GLU A 114 4.87 -22.67 22.42
C GLU A 114 4.17 -22.53 21.07
N ALA A 115 2.93 -23.03 20.95
CA ALA A 115 2.13 -22.87 19.74
C ALA A 115 1.73 -21.41 19.50
N TYR A 116 1.44 -20.67 20.58
CA TYR A 116 1.17 -19.24 20.51
C TYR A 116 2.40 -18.45 20.02
N LEU A 117 3.58 -18.74 20.58
CA LEU A 117 4.84 -18.12 20.17
C LEU A 117 5.16 -18.41 18.69
N ALA A 118 4.91 -19.64 18.23
CA ALA A 118 5.11 -20.03 16.84
C ALA A 118 4.18 -19.26 15.89
N ASP A 119 2.88 -19.15 16.22
CA ASP A 119 1.92 -18.38 15.42
C ASP A 119 2.32 -16.91 15.36
N LEU A 120 2.69 -16.30 16.49
CA LEU A 120 3.20 -14.92 16.54
C LEU A 120 4.44 -14.69 15.66
N ALA A 121 5.38 -15.63 15.64
CA ALA A 121 6.58 -15.54 14.82
C ALA A 121 6.24 -15.58 13.32
N GLU A 122 5.30 -16.45 12.92
CA GLU A 122 4.79 -16.53 11.55
C GLU A 122 4.07 -15.22 11.16
N GLN A 123 3.24 -14.67 12.05
CA GLN A 123 2.58 -13.37 11.79
C GLN A 123 3.57 -12.23 11.66
N CYS A 124 4.61 -12.18 12.50
CA CYS A 124 5.67 -11.18 12.38
C CYS A 124 6.36 -11.25 11.01
N HIS A 125 6.68 -12.46 10.52
CA HIS A 125 7.29 -12.65 9.22
C HIS A 125 6.37 -12.22 8.07
N ALA A 126 5.10 -12.63 8.12
CA ALA A 126 4.10 -12.23 7.13
C ALA A 126 3.89 -10.72 7.10
N ALA A 127 3.71 -10.09 8.27
CA ALA A 127 3.53 -8.65 8.40
C ALA A 127 4.74 -7.86 7.87
N ALA A 128 5.97 -8.30 8.18
CA ALA A 128 7.18 -7.68 7.64
C ALA A 128 7.27 -7.78 6.11
N GLY A 129 6.86 -8.92 5.53
CA GLY A 129 6.79 -9.11 4.08
C GLY A 129 5.78 -8.18 3.39
N ILE A 130 4.61 -8.01 4.01
CA ILE A 130 3.57 -7.06 3.57
C ILE A 130 4.11 -5.63 3.64
N ALA A 131 4.66 -5.23 4.78
CA ALA A 131 5.25 -3.91 5.00
C ALA A 131 6.30 -3.60 3.92
N ARG A 132 7.34 -4.44 3.78
CA ARG A 132 8.39 -4.29 2.76
C ARG A 132 7.83 -4.06 1.37
N THR A 133 6.83 -4.83 1.00
CA THR A 133 6.22 -4.77 -0.33
C THR A 133 5.44 -3.48 -0.54
N LYS A 134 4.63 -3.06 0.44
CA LYS A 134 3.90 -1.77 0.41
C LYS A 134 4.87 -0.59 0.32
N TYR A 135 5.92 -0.55 1.14
CA TYR A 135 6.95 0.50 1.08
C TYR A 135 7.65 0.54 -0.29
N ARG A 136 7.95 -0.61 -0.89
CA ARG A 136 8.55 -0.67 -2.23
C ARG A 136 7.63 -0.09 -3.30
N HIS A 137 6.36 -0.48 -3.30
CA HIS A 137 5.39 0.06 -4.27
C HIS A 137 5.11 1.55 -4.04
N GLY A 138 4.96 1.97 -2.78
CA GLY A 138 4.84 3.38 -2.41
C GLY A 138 6.04 4.21 -2.89
N ARG A 139 7.28 3.72 -2.71
CA ARG A 139 8.47 4.39 -3.25
C ARG A 139 8.39 4.60 -4.76
N HIS A 140 8.01 3.58 -5.53
CA HIS A 140 7.88 3.71 -6.98
C HIS A 140 6.74 4.65 -7.39
N ALA A 141 5.62 4.64 -6.67
CA ALA A 141 4.53 5.58 -6.90
C ALA A 141 4.98 7.03 -6.71
N TYR A 142 5.71 7.34 -5.62
CA TYR A 142 6.25 8.67 -5.39
C TYR A 142 7.30 9.09 -6.43
N LEU A 143 8.19 8.17 -6.82
CA LEU A 143 9.19 8.48 -7.85
C LEU A 143 8.51 8.83 -9.19
N ALA A 144 7.50 8.05 -9.59
CA ALA A 144 6.74 8.33 -10.80
C ALA A 144 5.96 9.66 -10.70
N PHE A 145 5.37 9.96 -9.54
CA PHE A 145 4.72 11.24 -9.27
C PHE A 145 5.69 12.43 -9.35
N PHE A 146 6.85 12.36 -8.69
CA PHE A 146 7.85 13.41 -8.74
C PHE A 146 8.42 13.63 -10.13
N LEU A 147 8.55 12.55 -10.92
CA LEU A 147 8.92 12.65 -12.33
C LEU A 147 7.84 13.38 -13.15
N ALA A 148 6.55 13.12 -12.89
CA ALA A 148 5.44 13.74 -13.61
C ALA A 148 5.34 15.26 -13.38
N LEU A 149 5.57 15.71 -12.14
CA LEU A 149 5.32 17.08 -11.70
C LEU A 149 5.89 18.19 -12.60
N PRO A 150 7.19 18.21 -12.96
CA PRO A 150 7.73 19.27 -13.80
C PRO A 150 7.11 19.29 -15.20
N PHE A 151 6.87 18.11 -15.79
CA PHE A 151 6.24 18.00 -17.11
C PHE A 151 4.79 18.42 -17.07
N TRP A 152 4.07 18.12 -15.99
CA TRP A 152 2.68 18.50 -15.81
C TRP A 152 2.52 20.03 -15.70
N ALA A 153 3.39 20.68 -14.93
CA ALA A 153 3.40 22.14 -14.80
C ALA A 153 3.66 22.81 -16.16
N LEU A 154 4.64 22.31 -16.92
CA LEU A 154 4.92 22.81 -18.28
C LEU A 154 3.77 22.53 -19.25
N ALA A 155 3.14 21.36 -19.18
CA ALA A 155 1.98 21.03 -19.99
C ALA A 155 0.83 22.02 -19.77
N ILE A 156 0.51 22.35 -18.51
CA ILE A 156 -0.52 23.35 -18.20
C ILE A 156 -0.16 24.72 -18.73
N TYR A 157 1.10 25.15 -18.57
CA TYR A 157 1.54 26.44 -19.06
C TYR A 157 1.34 26.54 -20.59
N LEU A 158 1.81 25.54 -21.33
CA LEU A 158 1.70 25.50 -22.79
C LEU A 158 0.25 25.35 -23.28
N LEU A 159 -0.60 24.61 -22.58
CA LEU A 159 -2.01 24.47 -22.93
C LEU A 159 -2.84 25.73 -22.61
N SER A 160 -2.42 26.54 -21.64
CA SER A 160 -3.09 27.79 -21.26
C SER A 160 -2.60 29.01 -22.03
N HIS A 161 -1.37 28.96 -22.55
CA HIS A 161 -0.75 30.01 -23.35
C HIS A 161 -0.27 29.40 -24.68
N PRO A 162 -1.19 29.16 -25.63
CA PRO A 162 -0.82 28.62 -26.93
C PRO A 162 0.16 29.58 -27.62
N ILE A 163 1.31 29.04 -28.04
CA ILE A 163 2.39 29.75 -28.76
C ILE A 163 2.12 29.67 -30.26
#